data_AF-A0A4R2B8X7-F1
#
_entry.id   AF-A0A4R2B8X7-F1
#
_cell.length_a   1.000
_cell.length_b   1.000
_cell.length_c   1.000
_cell.angle_alpha   90.00
_cell.angle_beta   90.00
_cell.angle_gamma   90.00
#
_symmetry.space_group_name_H-M   'P 1'
#
loop_
_entity.id
_entity.type
_entity.pdbx_description
1 polymer ?
#
loop_
_entity_poly.entity_id
_entity_poly.type
_entity_poly.pdbx_seq_one_letter_code
_entity_poly.pdbx_strand_id
1 'polypeptide(L)' 'MKNISDRVTGNKKQLIIQQLLNLEFYKSSDDRQLYELTFHELRQEYNNYINKK' A
#
# COMPACT_ATOMS: atom_id res chain seq x y z
N MET A 1 4.15 14.47 -23.63
CA MET A 1 4.64 13.34 -22.79
C MET A 1 4.16 13.53 -21.35
N LYS A 2 2.96 13.04 -21.00
CA LYS A 2 2.44 13.05 -19.62
C LYS A 2 1.84 11.66 -19.36
N ASN A 3 2.68 10.64 -19.15
CA ASN A 3 2.17 9.27 -18.85
C ASN A 3 3.12 8.42 -18.02
N ILE A 4 4.34 8.89 -17.73
CA ILE A 4 5.33 8.09 -16.97
C ILE A 4 5.07 8.24 -15.46
N SER A 5 4.77 9.45 -15.00
CA SER A 5 4.62 9.74 -13.57
C SER A 5 3.44 9.01 -12.91
N ASP A 6 2.29 8.95 -13.60
CA ASP A 6 1.10 8.26 -13.08
C ASP A 6 1.30 6.73 -13.02
N ARG A 7 1.95 6.14 -14.02
CA ARG A 7 2.29 4.70 -14.02
C ARG A 7 3.29 4.35 -12.93
N VAL A 8 4.30 5.18 -12.72
CA VAL A 8 5.30 4.98 -11.64
C VAL A 8 4.65 5.07 -10.27
N THR A 9 3.67 5.98 -10.10
CA THR A 9 2.94 6.15 -8.84
C THR A 9 1.97 5.00 -8.58
N GLY A 10 1.26 4.52 -9.62
CA GLY A 10 0.42 3.32 -9.55
C GLY A 10 1.20 2.06 -9.15
N ASN A 11 2.38 1.85 -9.75
CA ASN A 11 3.25 0.72 -9.41
C ASN A 11 3.73 0.76 -7.95
N LYS A 12 4.10 1.95 -7.44
CA LYS A 12 4.52 2.09 -6.04
C LYS A 12 3.38 1.81 -5.06
N LYS A 13 2.16 2.25 -5.39
CA LYS A 13 0.96 1.98 -4.58
C LYS A 13 0.67 0.48 -4.50
N GLN A 14 0.67 -0.21 -5.64
CA GLN A 14 0.46 -1.66 -5.67
C GLN A 14 1.52 -2.43 -4.89
N LEU A 15 2.79 -2.00 -4.97
CA LEU A 15 3.88 -2.67 -4.28
C LEU A 15 3.75 -2.59 -2.75
N ILE A 16 3.36 -1.42 -2.20
CA ILE A 16 3.08 -1.29 -0.76
C ILE A 16 1.84 -2.09 -0.35
N ILE A 17 0.78 -2.11 -1.16
CA ILE A 17 -0.40 -2.94 -0.89
C ILE A 17 -0.01 -4.42 -0.79
N GLN A 18 0.78 -4.92 -1.74
CA GLN A 18 1.28 -6.30 -1.70
C GLN A 18 2.14 -6.59 -0.47
N GLN A 19 2.99 -5.64 -0.06
CA GLN A 19 3.76 -5.78 1.18
C GLN A 19 2.84 -5.87 2.40
N LEU A 20 1.83 -5.02 2.52
CA LEU A 20 0.87 -5.03 3.63
C LEU A 20 0.01 -6.30 3.66
N LEU A 21 -0.40 -6.81 2.50
CA LEU A 21 -1.13 -8.08 2.37
C LEU A 21 -0.27 -9.28 2.81
N ASN A 22 1.00 -9.31 2.41
CA ASN A 22 1.94 -10.38 2.78
C ASN A 22 2.31 -10.39 4.27
N LEU A 23 2.11 -9.27 4.98
CA LEU A 23 2.43 -9.15 6.41
C LEU A 23 1.33 -9.74 7.33
N GLU A 24 0.32 -10.42 6.76
CA GLU A 24 -0.89 -10.91 7.44
C GLU A 24 -1.64 -9.82 8.23
N PHE A 25 -1.32 -8.55 7.98
CA PHE A 25 -1.85 -7.41 8.73
C PHE A 25 -3.30 -7.12 8.36
N TYR A 26 -3.64 -7.33 7.09
CA TYR A 26 -5.01 -7.29 6.60
C TYR A 26 -5.50 -8.73 6.44
N LYS A 27 -6.48 -9.15 7.24
CA LYS A 27 -7.20 -10.40 6.98
C LYS A 27 -7.92 -10.24 5.65
N SER A 28 -7.94 -11.27 4.81
CA SER A 28 -8.42 -11.24 3.42
C SER A 28 -9.87 -10.69 3.22
N SER A 29 -10.63 -10.50 4.30
CA SER A 29 -11.92 -9.78 4.32
C SER A 29 -11.78 -8.25 4.15
N ASP A 30 -10.66 -7.66 4.55
CA ASP A 30 -10.38 -6.21 4.60
C ASP A 30 -9.51 -5.73 3.42
N ASP A 31 -9.19 -6.61 2.47
CA ASP A 31 -8.35 -6.28 1.30
C ASP A 31 -8.91 -5.10 0.50
N ARG A 32 -10.24 -4.87 0.56
CA ARG A 32 -10.88 -3.69 -0.05
C ARG A 32 -10.44 -2.37 0.59
N GLN A 33 -10.19 -2.33 1.90
CA GLN A 33 -9.78 -1.10 2.58
C GLN A 33 -8.42 -0.59 2.08
N LEU A 34 -7.49 -1.50 1.78
CA LEU A 34 -6.15 -1.14 1.26
C LEU A 34 -6.20 -0.41 -0.08
N TYR A 35 -7.13 -0.78 -0.97
CA TYR A 35 -7.26 -0.12 -2.27
C TYR A 35 -7.91 1.27 -2.16
N GLU A 36 -8.72 1.48 -1.12
CA GLU A 36 -9.37 2.76 -0.79
C GLU A 36 -8.37 3.76 -0.18
N LEU A 37 -7.32 3.28 0.50
CA LEU A 37 -6.29 4.13 1.08
C LEU A 37 -5.45 4.85 0.00
N THR A 38 -5.05 6.08 0.29
CA THR A 38 -4.06 6.82 -0.50
C THR A 38 -2.67 6.21 -0.34
N PHE A 39 -1.76 6.51 -1.28
CA PHE A 39 -0.36 6.05 -1.16
C PHE A 39 0.31 6.52 0.13
N HIS A 40 -0.06 7.70 0.63
CA HIS A 40 0.49 8.25 1.86
C HIS A 40 0.07 7.43 3.09
N GLU A 41 -1.22 7.13 3.20
CA GLU A 41 -1.78 6.31 4.28
C GLU A 41 -1.20 4.90 4.26
N LEU A 42 -1.12 4.27 3.08
CA LEU A 42 -0.50 2.97 2.90
C LEU A 42 0.96 2.94 3.38
N ARG A 43 1.73 3.99 3.07
CA ARG A 43 3.12 4.10 3.52
C ARG A 43 3.21 4.33 5.04
N GLN A 44 2.27 5.08 5.60
CA GLN A 44 2.20 5.32 7.04
C GLN A 44 1.88 4.03 7.81
N GLU A 45 0.90 3.25 7.35
CA GLU A 45 0.58 1.94 7.92
C GLU A 45 1.76 0.97 7.86
N TYR A 46 2.43 0.89 6.71
CA TYR A 46 3.64 0.08 6.55
C TYR A 46 4.75 0.49 7.53
N ASN A 47 5.04 1.79 7.64
CA ASN A 47 6.04 2.30 8.58
C ASN A 47 5.64 2.04 10.04
N ASN A 48 4.37 2.23 10.40
CA ASN A 48 3.86 1.96 11.74
C ASN A 48 4.02 0.49 12.10
N TYR A 49 3.77 -0.43 11.15
CA TYR A 49 3.98 -1.85 11.35
C TYR A 49 5.45 -2.18 11.58
N ILE A 50 6.35 -1.68 10.73
CA ILE A 50 7.80 -1.92 10.84
C ILE A 50 8.36 -1.35 12.15
N ASN A 51 7.89 -0.18 12.60
CA ASN A 51 8.36 0.44 13.85
C ASN A 51 7.75 -0.18 15.13
N LYS A 52 6.68 -0.97 15.01
CA LYS A 52 6.04 -1.66 16.16
C LYS A 52 6.64 -3.04 16.45
N LYS A 53 7.55 -3.53 15.61
CA LYS A 53 8.22 -4.83 15.75
C LYS A 53 9.64 -4.65 16.28
#